data_AF-A0A0W0FFJ4-F1
#
_entry.id   AF-A0A0W0FFJ4-F1
#
_cell.length_a   1.000
_cell.length_b   1.000
_cell.length_c   1.000
_cell.angle_alpha   90.00
_cell.angle_beta   90.00
_cell.angle_gamma   90.00
#
_symmetry.space_group_name_H-M   'P 1'
#
loop_
_entity.id
_entity.type
_entity.pdbx_description
1 polymer ?
#
loop_
_entity_poly.entity_id
_entity_poly.type
_entity_poly.pdbx_seq_one_letter_code
_entity_poly.pdbx_strand_id
1 'polypeptide(L)'
;MPLALQPAHLQIDLSANNGPSDAKVVAVPLPAKTVGVVFGQRTAEWRQRYNTYLLDANNLVIDPQAVWDSQSSNARFFISQSVPSNAPDPNVLSIGPFNDDRKIAVYCSHLRDGSSDFQQSDPKHSFNNFTIGGKNAIAFTMINAEDGGDSDYHDTVVGVAVLSTTK
;
A
#
# COMPACT_ATOMS: atom_id res chain seq x y z
N MET A 1 10.87 2.34 20.33
CA MET A 1 9.95 1.20 20.57
C MET A 1 10.16 0.17 19.47
N PRO A 2 10.08 -1.13 19.72
CA PRO A 2 10.18 -2.13 18.65
C PRO A 2 9.02 -1.98 17.66
N LEU A 3 9.28 -2.17 16.37
CA LEU A 3 8.25 -2.11 15.33
C LEU A 3 7.19 -3.19 15.57
N ALA A 4 5.91 -2.83 15.44
CA ALA A 4 4.84 -3.83 15.36
C ALA A 4 5.11 -4.75 14.16
N LEU A 5 5.04 -6.07 14.34
CA LEU A 5 5.28 -7.04 13.26
C LEU A 5 4.04 -7.26 12.37
N GLN A 6 2.89 -6.73 12.79
CA GLN A 6 1.63 -6.87 12.06
C GLN A 6 1.21 -5.52 11.45
N PRO A 7 0.53 -5.55 10.30
CA PRO A 7 -0.10 -4.37 9.73
C PRO A 7 -1.14 -3.76 10.66
N ALA A 8 -1.38 -2.47 10.50
CA ALA A 8 -2.36 -1.75 11.30
C ALA A 8 -3.08 -0.69 10.47
N HIS A 9 -4.33 -0.42 10.83
CA HIS A 9 -5.03 0.77 10.36
C HIS A 9 -4.49 1.98 11.11
N LEU A 10 -4.07 3.00 10.37
CA LEU A 10 -3.63 4.27 10.92
C LEU A 10 -4.42 5.41 10.30
N GLN A 11 -4.54 6.50 11.05
CA GLN A 11 -4.93 7.79 10.53
C GLN A 11 -3.69 8.68 10.53
N ILE A 12 -3.28 9.16 9.35
CA ILE A 12 -2.04 9.95 9.16
C ILE A 12 -2.30 11.20 8.32
N ASP A 13 -1.47 12.22 8.51
CA ASP A 13 -1.51 13.44 7.70
C ASP A 13 -0.66 13.26 6.42
N LEU A 14 -1.31 13.28 5.26
CA LEU A 14 -0.68 13.22 3.94
C LEU A 14 -0.71 14.57 3.21
N SER A 15 -1.15 15.65 3.85
CA SER A 15 -1.35 16.97 3.20
C SER A 15 -0.08 17.55 2.59
N ALA A 16 1.07 17.29 3.19
CA ALA A 16 2.37 17.67 2.64
C ALA A 16 2.76 16.90 1.35
N ASN A 17 2.05 15.82 1.02
CA ASN A 17 2.38 14.89 -0.07
C ASN A 17 1.16 14.61 -0.98
N ASN A 18 0.35 15.63 -1.25
CA ASN A 18 -0.84 15.57 -2.12
C ASN A 18 -1.90 14.54 -1.70
N GLY A 19 -2.02 14.25 -0.40
CA GLY A 19 -3.11 13.46 0.18
C GLY A 19 -3.93 14.25 1.20
N PRO A 20 -4.98 13.64 1.81
CA PRO A 20 -5.77 14.30 2.85
C PRO A 20 -5.00 14.39 4.18
N SER A 21 -5.39 15.34 5.04
CA SER A 21 -4.78 15.53 6.36
C SER A 21 -5.22 14.50 7.41
N ASP A 22 -6.23 13.70 7.10
CA ASP A 22 -6.83 12.68 7.96
C ASP A 22 -6.94 11.32 7.25
N ALA A 23 -5.91 10.97 6.47
CA ALA A 23 -5.89 9.77 5.64
C ALA A 23 -5.95 8.47 6.46
N LYS A 24 -6.94 7.62 6.17
CA LYS A 24 -7.03 6.24 6.64
C LYS A 24 -6.16 5.36 5.74
N VAL A 25 -5.16 4.74 6.33
CA VAL A 25 -4.20 3.90 5.62
C VAL A 25 -4.04 2.54 6.29
N VAL A 26 -3.60 1.55 5.53
CA VAL A 26 -3.01 0.34 6.09
C VAL A 26 -1.49 0.50 6.07
N ALA A 27 -0.88 0.51 7.26
CA ALA A 27 0.57 0.55 7.40
C ALA A 27 1.13 -0.85 7.59
N VAL A 28 1.92 -1.31 6.62
CA VAL A 28 2.59 -2.61 6.63
C VAL A 28 4.02 -2.45 7.15
N PRO A 29 4.41 -3.17 8.22
CA PRO A 29 5.76 -3.15 8.75
C PRO A 29 6.81 -3.59 7.71
N LEU A 30 7.90 -2.85 7.63
CA LEU A 30 9.12 -3.19 6.89
C LEU A 30 10.28 -3.22 7.89
N PRO A 31 10.49 -4.36 8.59
CA PRO A 31 11.63 -4.50 9.49
C PRO A 31 12.96 -4.25 8.79
N ALA A 32 13.98 -3.85 9.54
CA ALA A 32 15.32 -3.67 9.00
C ALA A 32 15.77 -4.90 8.19
N LYS A 33 16.45 -4.66 7.08
CA LYS A 33 16.97 -5.69 6.15
C LYS A 33 15.87 -6.55 5.51
N THR A 34 14.66 -6.02 5.35
CA THR A 34 13.60 -6.65 4.56
C THR A 34 13.31 -5.86 3.29
N VAL A 35 12.82 -6.53 2.26
CA VAL A 35 12.31 -5.90 1.03
C VAL A 35 10.80 -6.02 1.01
N GLY A 36 10.12 -4.90 0.81
CA GLY A 36 8.70 -4.84 0.52
C GLY A 36 8.46 -4.93 -0.99
N VAL A 37 7.46 -5.70 -1.40
CA VAL A 37 7.00 -5.80 -2.79
C VAL A 37 5.51 -5.48 -2.81
N VAL A 38 5.14 -4.41 -3.53
CA VAL A 38 3.76 -3.91 -3.63
C VAL A 38 3.26 -4.06 -5.05
N PHE A 39 2.04 -4.57 -5.18
CA PHE A 39 1.31 -4.72 -6.44
C PHE A 39 -0.20 -4.66 -6.18
N GLY A 40 -1.01 -4.43 -7.21
CA GLY A 40 -2.45 -4.33 -7.02
C GLY A 40 -3.29 -4.63 -8.26
N GLN A 41 -4.56 -4.85 -8.01
CA GLN A 41 -5.60 -5.07 -9.01
C GLN A 41 -6.86 -4.30 -8.65
N ARG A 42 -7.49 -3.70 -9.66
CA ARG A 42 -8.82 -3.11 -9.57
C ARG A 42 -9.86 -4.13 -9.99
N THR A 43 -10.98 -4.15 -9.29
CA THR A 43 -12.17 -4.97 -9.60
C THR A 43 -13.48 -4.18 -9.53
N ALA A 44 -13.39 -2.84 -9.55
CA ALA A 44 -14.52 -1.92 -9.44
C ALA A 44 -14.99 -1.30 -10.78
N GLU A 45 -16.25 -0.84 -10.79
CA GLU A 45 -16.80 0.02 -11.85
C GLU A 45 -16.15 1.41 -11.83
N TRP A 46 -16.07 2.07 -10.67
CA TRP A 46 -15.46 3.40 -10.58
C TRP A 46 -13.94 3.35 -10.64
N ARG A 47 -13.33 4.47 -11.05
CA ARG A 47 -11.88 4.56 -11.20
C ARG A 47 -11.22 4.51 -9.83
N GLN A 48 -10.39 3.49 -9.61
CA GLN A 48 -9.63 3.32 -8.38
C GLN A 48 -8.20 3.84 -8.50
N ARG A 49 -7.64 4.26 -7.36
CA ARG A 49 -6.25 4.70 -7.17
C ARG A 49 -5.75 4.26 -5.79
N TYR A 50 -4.48 3.88 -5.70
CA TYR A 50 -3.81 3.85 -4.41
C TYR A 50 -2.45 4.55 -4.44
N ASN A 51 -2.07 5.09 -3.29
CA ASN A 51 -0.82 5.76 -3.07
C ASN A 51 -0.03 5.01 -2.00
N THR A 52 1.29 5.00 -2.14
CA THR A 52 2.20 4.37 -1.18
C THR A 52 3.14 5.41 -0.59
N TYR A 53 3.36 5.33 0.72
CA TYR A 53 4.21 6.25 1.47
C TYR A 53 5.13 5.46 2.40
N LEU A 54 6.37 5.90 2.52
CA LEU A 54 7.31 5.37 3.49
C LEU A 54 7.12 6.11 4.81
N LEU A 55 6.90 5.37 5.89
CA LEU A 55 6.83 5.89 7.24
C LEU A 55 8.04 5.46 8.06
N ASP A 56 8.39 6.27 9.06
CA ASP A 56 9.31 5.86 10.11
C ASP A 56 8.60 4.95 11.15
N ALA A 57 9.36 4.50 12.16
CA ALA A 57 8.84 3.66 13.23
C ALA A 57 7.74 4.35 14.09
N ASN A 58 7.68 5.69 14.07
CA ASN A 58 6.72 6.52 14.80
C ASN A 58 5.51 6.92 13.94
N ASN A 59 5.36 6.35 12.74
CA ASN A 59 4.29 6.65 11.78
C ASN A 59 4.38 8.04 11.15
N LEU A 60 5.52 8.71 11.20
CA LEU A 60 5.73 9.96 10.46
C LEU A 60 6.06 9.64 9.01
N VAL A 61 5.42 10.38 8.10
CA VAL A 61 5.69 10.27 6.65
C VAL A 61 7.10 10.76 6.39
N ILE A 62 7.91 9.90 5.77
CA ILE A 62 9.25 10.23 5.29
C ILE A 62 9.13 10.74 3.86
N ASP A 63 8.68 9.86 2.95
CA ASP A 63 8.61 10.15 1.52
C ASP A 63 7.41 9.45 0.86
N PRO A 64 6.75 10.08 -0.11
CA PRO A 64 5.87 9.37 -1.04
C PRO A 64 6.70 8.36 -1.85
N GLN A 65 6.11 7.25 -2.25
CA GLN A 65 6.80 6.18 -2.97
C GLN A 65 6.25 6.01 -4.38
N ALA A 66 4.94 5.86 -4.52
CA ALA A 66 4.29 5.71 -5.82
C ALA A 66 2.81 6.05 -5.78
N VAL A 67 2.32 6.57 -6.91
CA VAL A 67 0.90 6.69 -7.25
C VAL A 67 0.55 5.60 -8.24
N TRP A 68 -0.54 4.91 -7.99
CA TRP A 68 -0.99 3.77 -8.76
C TRP A 68 -2.36 4.03 -9.33
N ASP A 69 -2.47 3.94 -10.66
CA ASP A 69 -3.72 4.11 -11.40
C ASP A 69 -4.08 2.81 -12.12
N SER A 70 -5.35 2.66 -12.50
CA SER A 70 -5.84 1.56 -13.34
C SER A 70 -6.38 2.13 -14.65
N GLN A 71 -6.08 1.49 -15.78
CA GLN A 71 -6.48 1.99 -17.11
C GLN A 71 -7.93 1.62 -17.48
N SER A 72 -8.45 0.54 -16.91
CA SER A 72 -9.81 0.04 -17.14
C SER A 72 -10.36 -0.61 -15.88
N SER A 73 -11.65 -0.98 -15.90
CA SER A 73 -12.20 -1.92 -14.93
C SER A 73 -11.50 -3.28 -15.07
N ASN A 74 -11.43 -4.04 -13.97
CA ASN A 74 -10.84 -5.39 -13.92
C ASN A 74 -9.39 -5.49 -14.44
N ALA A 75 -8.55 -4.52 -14.09
CA ALA A 75 -7.18 -4.43 -14.57
C ALA A 75 -6.17 -4.33 -13.42
N ARG A 76 -4.92 -4.68 -13.71
CA ARG A 76 -3.80 -4.40 -12.82
C ARG A 76 -3.62 -2.89 -12.67
N PHE A 77 -3.13 -2.48 -11.52
CA PHE A 77 -2.65 -1.13 -11.34
C PHE A 77 -1.27 -0.98 -11.96
N PHE A 78 -1.01 0.21 -12.49
CA PHE A 78 0.30 0.64 -12.95
C PHE A 78 0.77 1.86 -12.14
N ILE A 79 2.07 1.94 -11.93
CA ILE A 79 2.76 3.07 -11.32
C ILE A 79 2.72 4.22 -12.32
N SER A 80 1.87 5.21 -12.06
CA SER A 80 1.76 6.42 -12.87
C SER A 80 2.79 7.47 -12.46
N GLN A 81 3.24 7.43 -11.20
CA GLN A 81 4.28 8.28 -10.65
C GLN A 81 5.07 7.49 -9.60
N SER A 82 6.38 7.68 -9.52
CA SER A 82 7.23 7.08 -8.49
C SER A 82 8.27 8.04 -7.96
N VAL A 83 8.76 7.77 -6.76
CA VAL A 83 9.90 8.46 -6.15
C VAL A 83 10.90 7.39 -5.68
N PRO A 84 12.10 7.30 -6.29
CA PRO A 84 12.56 8.08 -7.44
C PRO A 84 11.79 7.76 -8.74
N SER A 85 11.85 8.66 -9.72
CA SER A 85 11.01 8.70 -10.93
C SER A 85 11.15 7.54 -11.93
N ASN A 86 11.85 6.47 -11.57
CA ASN A 86 12.24 5.39 -12.48
C ASN A 86 11.91 4.02 -11.86
N ALA A 87 10.64 3.77 -11.54
CA ALA A 87 10.21 2.43 -11.15
C ALA A 87 10.54 1.43 -12.29
N PRO A 88 11.36 0.39 -12.04
CA PRO A 88 11.80 -0.52 -13.11
C PRO A 88 10.67 -1.36 -13.70
N ASP A 89 9.70 -1.74 -12.87
CA ASP A 89 8.49 -2.46 -13.27
C ASP A 89 7.29 -1.52 -13.13
N PRO A 90 6.51 -1.29 -14.20
CA PRO A 90 5.36 -0.40 -14.13
C PRO A 90 4.20 -0.97 -13.30
N ASN A 91 4.20 -2.23 -12.86
CA ASN A 91 3.12 -2.85 -12.08
C ASN A 91 3.59 -3.37 -10.71
N VAL A 92 4.86 -3.23 -10.37
CA VAL A 92 5.44 -3.74 -9.12
C VAL A 92 6.41 -2.73 -8.55
N LEU A 93 6.20 -2.33 -7.29
CA LEU A 93 7.17 -1.53 -6.54
C LEU A 93 7.93 -2.45 -5.59
N SER A 94 9.25 -2.49 -5.73
CA SER A 94 10.14 -3.05 -4.70
C SER A 94 10.73 -1.91 -3.87
N ILE A 95 10.67 -2.04 -2.54
CA ILE A 95 11.11 -1.00 -1.60
C ILE A 95 12.02 -1.61 -0.52
N GLY A 96 13.06 -0.86 -0.13
CA GLY A 96 14.13 -1.35 0.72
C GLY A 96 15.18 -2.17 -0.04
N PRO A 97 16.08 -2.87 0.66
CA PRO A 97 16.13 -3.00 2.12
C PRO A 97 16.62 -1.75 2.83
N PHE A 98 16.06 -1.47 4.00
CA PHE A 98 16.47 -0.38 4.88
C PHE A 98 17.33 -0.88 6.04
N ASN A 99 18.16 -0.01 6.60
CA ASN A 99 18.94 -0.32 7.81
C ASN A 99 18.11 -0.20 9.10
N ASP A 100 17.06 0.61 9.07
CA ASP A 100 16.15 0.82 10.18
C ASP A 100 14.79 0.20 9.89
N ASP A 101 14.01 -0.01 10.94
CA ASP A 101 12.60 -0.36 10.85
C ASP A 101 11.79 0.77 10.23
N ARG A 102 11.04 0.45 9.17
CA ARG A 102 10.14 1.36 8.45
C ARG A 102 8.74 0.76 8.35
N LYS A 103 7.81 1.51 7.77
CA LYS A 103 6.51 0.97 7.32
C LYS A 103 6.22 1.49 5.94
N ILE A 104 5.46 0.73 5.15
CA ILE A 104 4.83 1.24 3.94
C ILE A 104 3.35 1.43 4.22
N ALA A 105 2.86 2.66 4.10
CA ALA A 105 1.45 2.98 4.20
C ALA A 105 0.81 2.94 2.82
N VAL A 106 -0.34 2.29 2.72
CA VAL A 106 -1.19 2.22 1.52
C VAL A 106 -2.46 3.03 1.78
N TYR A 107 -2.66 4.07 0.98
CA TYR A 107 -3.85 4.91 0.97
C TYR A 107 -4.66 4.60 -0.29
N CYS A 108 -5.93 4.20 -0.13
CA CYS A 108 -6.81 3.87 -1.25
C CYS A 108 -7.85 4.98 -1.47
N SER A 109 -8.16 5.26 -2.74
CA SER A 109 -9.13 6.27 -3.12
C SER A 109 -9.80 5.91 -4.45
N HIS A 110 -10.96 6.49 -4.69
CA HIS A 110 -11.75 6.28 -5.90
C HIS A 110 -12.27 7.60 -6.47
N LEU A 111 -12.59 7.60 -7.75
CA LEU A 111 -13.22 8.71 -8.45
C LEU A 111 -14.54 8.22 -9.04
N ARG A 112 -15.65 8.69 -8.45
CA ARG A 112 -17.01 8.41 -8.95
C ARG A 112 -17.26 9.16 -10.24
N ASP A 113 -18.15 8.63 -11.07
CA ASP A 113 -18.56 9.29 -12.31
C ASP A 113 -19.12 10.70 -12.03
N GLY A 114 -18.67 11.67 -12.82
CA GLY A 114 -19.03 13.08 -12.66
C GLY A 114 -18.31 13.82 -11.52
N SER A 115 -17.46 13.15 -10.73
CA SER A 115 -16.62 13.81 -9.72
C SER A 115 -15.32 14.32 -10.34
N SER A 116 -14.79 15.42 -9.81
CA SER A 116 -13.47 15.97 -10.17
C SER A 116 -12.33 15.39 -9.33
N ASP A 117 -12.63 14.94 -8.12
CA ASP A 117 -11.64 14.66 -7.09
C ASP A 117 -11.78 13.24 -6.53
N PHE A 118 -10.64 12.63 -6.25
CA PHE A 118 -10.58 11.32 -5.62
C PHE A 118 -11.03 11.41 -4.16
N GLN A 119 -11.93 10.51 -3.77
CA GLN A 119 -12.39 10.35 -2.40
C GLN A 119 -11.75 9.12 -1.76
N GLN A 120 -11.51 9.19 -0.45
CA GLN A 120 -10.95 8.08 0.30
C GLN A 120 -11.88 6.85 0.26
N SER A 121 -11.32 5.68 -0.04
CA SER A 121 -11.99 4.38 0.09
C SER A 121 -11.78 3.81 1.50
N ASP A 122 -12.68 2.96 1.98
CA ASP A 122 -12.56 2.31 3.29
C ASP A 122 -11.70 1.04 3.20
N PRO A 123 -10.49 0.99 3.81
CA PRO A 123 -9.63 -0.18 3.68
C PRO A 123 -9.89 -1.20 4.79
N LYS A 124 -9.72 -2.47 4.43
CA LYS A 124 -9.54 -3.62 5.31
C LYS A 124 -8.26 -4.35 4.92
N HIS A 125 -7.74 -5.18 5.82
CA HIS A 125 -6.61 -6.03 5.49
C HIS A 125 -6.66 -7.39 6.19
N SER A 126 -5.95 -8.35 5.59
CA SER A 126 -5.60 -9.62 6.20
C SER A 126 -4.08 -9.82 6.12
N PHE A 127 -3.52 -10.51 7.11
CA PHE A 127 -2.08 -10.71 7.23
C PHE A 127 -1.77 -12.18 7.49
N ASN A 128 -0.79 -12.74 6.78
CA ASN A 128 -0.36 -14.11 6.92
C ASN A 128 1.17 -14.23 6.85
N ASN A 129 1.75 -15.08 7.70
CA ASN A 129 3.14 -15.49 7.60
C ASN A 129 3.22 -16.86 6.93
N PHE A 130 4.06 -16.96 5.90
CA PHE A 130 4.32 -18.21 5.21
C PHE A 130 5.70 -18.72 5.60
N THR A 131 5.72 -19.89 6.22
CA THR A 131 6.94 -20.50 6.76
C THR A 131 7.37 -21.68 5.90
N ILE A 132 8.64 -21.74 5.52
CA ILE A 132 9.24 -22.86 4.78
C ILE A 132 10.42 -23.38 5.60
N GLY A 133 10.43 -24.68 5.92
CA GLY A 133 11.49 -25.29 6.73
C GLY A 133 11.61 -24.70 8.15
N GLY A 134 10.50 -24.24 8.75
CA GLY A 134 10.47 -23.66 10.10
C GLY A 134 10.94 -22.21 10.19
N LYS A 135 11.31 -21.57 9.07
CA LYS A 135 11.68 -20.15 9.01
C LYS A 135 10.63 -19.35 8.24
N ASN A 136 10.36 -18.11 8.69
CA ASN A 136 9.48 -17.21 7.95
C ASN A 136 10.10 -16.89 6.58
N ALA A 137 9.45 -17.30 5.51
CA ALA A 137 9.91 -17.06 4.14
C ALA A 137 9.36 -15.72 3.62
N ILE A 138 8.08 -15.46 3.87
CA ILE A 138 7.39 -14.25 3.43
C ILE A 138 6.26 -13.92 4.39
N ALA A 139 6.18 -12.66 4.79
CA ALA A 139 5.00 -12.09 5.43
C ALA A 139 4.18 -11.36 4.36
N PHE A 140 2.89 -11.66 4.25
CA PHE A 140 2.03 -11.10 3.22
C PHE A 140 0.84 -10.40 3.84
N THR A 141 0.59 -9.18 3.38
CA THR A 141 -0.61 -8.40 3.70
C THR A 141 -1.43 -8.23 2.45
N MET A 142 -2.68 -8.66 2.48
CA MET A 142 -3.67 -8.33 1.46
C MET A 142 -4.54 -7.19 1.98
N ILE A 143 -4.64 -6.11 1.21
CA ILE A 143 -5.43 -4.92 1.52
C ILE A 143 -6.55 -4.84 0.50
N ASN A 144 -7.75 -4.62 1.00
CA ASN A 144 -9.01 -4.65 0.27
C ASN A 144 -9.74 -3.35 0.60
N ALA A 145 -10.07 -2.51 -0.38
CA ALA A 145 -10.76 -1.25 -0.14
C ALA A 145 -12.11 -1.18 -0.84
N GLU A 146 -13.05 -0.52 -0.18
CA GLU A 146 -14.44 -0.30 -0.60
C GLU A 146 -14.66 1.17 -0.99
N ASP A 147 -15.27 1.43 -2.14
CA ASP A 147 -15.58 2.76 -2.66
C ASP A 147 -16.99 3.28 -2.29
N GLY A 148 -17.80 2.43 -1.65
CA GLY A 148 -19.13 2.74 -1.16
C GLY A 148 -20.21 2.61 -2.24
N GLY A 149 -19.91 1.92 -3.34
CA GLY A 149 -20.90 1.36 -4.25
C GLY A 149 -21.66 0.18 -3.62
N ASP A 150 -20.94 -0.64 -2.84
CA ASP A 150 -21.53 -1.73 -2.05
C ASP A 150 -20.80 -1.98 -0.71
N SER A 151 -20.47 -3.22 -0.37
CA SER A 151 -19.84 -3.62 0.91
C SER A 151 -19.04 -4.92 0.80
N ASP A 152 -18.60 -5.32 -0.39
CA ASP A 152 -17.83 -6.55 -0.58
C ASP A 152 -16.32 -6.35 -0.42
N TYR A 153 -15.85 -5.10 -0.37
CA TYR A 153 -14.44 -4.73 -0.19
C TYR A 153 -13.54 -5.31 -1.28
N HIS A 154 -14.01 -5.42 -2.51
CA HIS A 154 -13.19 -5.89 -3.61
C HIS A 154 -12.95 -4.84 -4.70
N ASP A 155 -13.21 -3.55 -4.48
CA ASP A 155 -12.97 -2.53 -5.50
C ASP A 155 -11.49 -2.38 -5.85
N THR A 156 -10.66 -2.34 -4.80
CA THR A 156 -9.20 -2.28 -4.88
C THR A 156 -8.59 -3.39 -4.03
N VAL A 157 -7.73 -4.20 -4.65
CA VAL A 157 -6.96 -5.24 -3.98
C VAL A 157 -5.47 -4.92 -4.12
N VAL A 158 -4.76 -4.75 -2.99
CA VAL A 158 -3.32 -4.49 -2.94
C VAL A 158 -2.62 -5.60 -2.16
N GLY A 159 -1.60 -6.20 -2.76
CA GLY A 159 -0.70 -7.13 -2.08
C GLY A 159 0.56 -6.42 -1.63
N VAL A 160 0.96 -6.63 -0.37
CA VAL A 160 2.26 -6.21 0.17
C VAL A 160 2.97 -7.44 0.73
N ALA A 161 3.99 -7.87 0.02
CA ALA A 161 4.88 -8.97 0.39
C ALA A 161 6.14 -8.42 1.08
N VAL A 162 6.50 -8.95 2.24
CA VAL A 162 7.70 -8.57 2.99
C VAL A 162 8.61 -9.78 3.14
N LEU A 163 9.82 -9.67 2.59
CA LEU A 163 10.80 -10.74 2.51
C LEU A 163 12.07 -10.37 3.28
N SER A 164 12.59 -11.30 4.09
CA SER A 164 13.90 -11.13 4.72
C SER A 164 15.01 -11.24 3.66
N THR A 165 15.99 -10.33 3.71
CA THR A 165 17.23 -10.46 2.91
C THR A 165 18.33 -11.24 3.64
N THR A 166 18.07 -11.67 4.88
CA THR A 166 18.99 -12.47 5.69
C THR A 166 18.58 -13.94 5.72
N LYS A 167 19.56 -14.85 5.58
CA LYS A 167 19.40 -16.31 5.53
C LYS A 167 19.32 -16.96 6.92
#